data_AF-A0A838QDP1-F1
#
_entry.id   AF-A0A838QDP1-F1
#
_cell.length_a   1.000
_cell.length_b   1.000
_cell.length_c   1.000
_cell.angle_alpha   90.00
_cell.angle_beta   90.00
_cell.angle_gamma   90.00
#
_symmetry.space_group_name_H-M   'P 1'
#
loop_
_entity.id
_entity.type
_entity.pdbx_description
1 polymer ?
#
loop_
_entity_poly.entity_id
_entity_poly.type
_entity_poly.pdbx_seq_one_letter_code
_entity_poly.pdbx_strand_id
1 'polypeptide(L)'
;MTNASTPTTTDSVCLLVGTMKGAFFLWSDDARENWRLDGPHFRGQSIYALAFDDRDGRSRTLAATQSMHWGSTVRSSDDFGRTWSDAERQNVRFPAESGLALNQIWQIRPGRKDEPGVLYCGVEPAALFESHDGGDNWSVVQGLLDHEHRTKWQPGGGGLCLHTILLDPANPDRMLIAISTGGVYRTEDGGKSWSARNHGVRAQFLPDKHPEFGQCVHKVVHHPSRPERIFLQNHWGLYRSDDWGDNWHDIANGVPSDFGFAMLMHPHDAETVF
;
A
#
# COMPACT_ATOMS: atom_id res chain seq x y z
N MET A 1 -16.05 22.40 -18.16
CA MET A 1 -16.44 22.26 -16.74
C MET A 1 -17.43 21.11 -16.68
N THR A 2 -16.93 19.89 -16.49
CA THR A 2 -17.79 18.74 -16.16
C THR A 2 -17.99 18.78 -14.65
N ASN A 3 -19.21 19.12 -14.23
CA ASN A 3 -19.59 19.09 -12.82
C ASN A 3 -19.45 17.65 -12.31
N ALA A 4 -18.58 17.46 -11.32
CA ALA A 4 -18.58 16.25 -10.52
C ALA A 4 -19.93 16.15 -9.81
N SER A 5 -20.81 15.29 -10.31
CA SER A 5 -22.13 15.05 -9.74
C SER A 5 -22.00 14.15 -8.51
N THR A 6 -22.72 14.52 -7.44
CA THR A 6 -22.83 13.74 -6.20
C THR A 6 -23.17 12.28 -6.46
N PRO A 7 -22.59 11.33 -5.70
CA PRO A 7 -23.04 9.96 -5.71
C PRO A 7 -24.56 9.94 -5.56
N THR A 8 -25.25 9.29 -6.49
CA THR A 8 -26.69 9.14 -6.39
C THR A 8 -26.99 7.90 -5.55
N THR A 9 -28.20 7.80 -5.00
CA THR A 9 -28.67 6.64 -4.23
C THR A 9 -28.74 5.33 -5.05
N THR A 10 -28.28 5.33 -6.30
CA THR A 10 -28.23 4.19 -7.24
C THR A 10 -26.80 3.79 -7.62
N ASP A 11 -25.78 4.45 -7.05
CA ASP A 11 -24.38 4.10 -7.30
C ASP A 11 -23.93 3.02 -6.29
N SER A 12 -23.56 1.82 -6.77
CA SER A 12 -23.24 0.68 -5.88
C SER A 12 -21.75 0.42 -5.69
N VAL A 13 -20.93 0.74 -6.70
CA VAL A 13 -19.47 0.54 -6.67
C VAL A 13 -18.79 1.77 -7.24
N CYS A 14 -17.71 2.18 -6.57
CA CYS A 14 -16.78 3.19 -7.07
C CYS A 14 -15.38 2.57 -7.24
N LEU A 15 -14.81 2.69 -8.43
CA LEU A 15 -13.43 2.31 -8.72
C LEU A 15 -12.56 3.56 -8.80
N LEU A 16 -11.52 3.61 -7.95
CA LEU A 16 -10.53 4.66 -7.96
C LEU A 16 -9.34 4.24 -8.84
N VAL A 17 -9.08 4.99 -9.91
CA VAL A 17 -8.05 4.65 -10.90
C VAL A 17 -6.97 5.74 -10.93
N GLY A 18 -5.75 5.37 -10.52
CA GLY A 18 -4.56 6.20 -10.64
C GLY A 18 -3.83 5.93 -11.96
N THR A 19 -3.38 6.98 -12.63
CA THR A 19 -2.61 6.87 -13.88
C THR A 19 -1.40 7.80 -13.86
N MET A 20 -0.53 7.67 -14.85
CA MET A 20 0.57 8.63 -15.09
C MET A 20 0.09 10.03 -15.56
N LYS A 21 -1.22 10.25 -15.69
CA LYS A 21 -1.81 11.49 -16.23
C LYS A 21 -2.97 12.05 -15.40
N GLY A 22 -3.26 11.46 -14.24
CA GLY A 22 -4.29 11.91 -13.31
C GLY A 22 -5.04 10.75 -12.66
N ALA A 23 -6.00 11.09 -11.80
CA ALA A 23 -6.92 10.14 -11.19
C ALA A 23 -8.28 10.20 -11.86
N PHE A 24 -8.98 9.07 -11.89
CA PHE A 24 -10.33 8.92 -12.42
C PHE A 24 -11.17 8.07 -11.48
N PHE A 25 -12.42 8.45 -11.26
CA PHE A 25 -13.36 7.65 -10.48
C PHE A 25 -14.44 7.10 -11.42
N LEU A 26 -14.63 5.78 -11.42
CA LEU A 26 -15.66 5.12 -12.20
C LEU A 26 -16.76 4.66 -11.27
N TRP A 27 -17.98 5.12 -11.51
CA TRP A 27 -19.16 4.87 -10.69
C TRP A 27 -20.09 3.93 -11.44
N SER A 28 -20.46 2.81 -10.84
CA SER A 28 -21.38 1.87 -11.45
C SER A 28 -22.81 2.07 -10.98
N ASP A 29 -23.76 1.70 -11.82
CA ASP A 29 -25.12 1.37 -11.34
C ASP A 29 -25.12 0.12 -10.44
N ASP A 30 -26.28 -0.20 -9.84
CA ASP A 30 -26.47 -1.39 -8.99
C ASP A 30 -26.17 -2.72 -9.71
N ALA A 31 -26.44 -2.78 -11.02
CA ALA A 31 -26.17 -3.96 -11.84
C ALA A 31 -24.69 -4.11 -12.22
N ARG A 32 -23.89 -3.04 -12.07
CA ARG A 32 -22.50 -2.91 -12.54
C ARG A 32 -22.34 -3.02 -14.06
N GLU A 33 -23.39 -2.66 -14.79
CA GLU A 33 -23.43 -2.73 -16.26
C GLU A 33 -23.09 -1.38 -16.89
N ASN A 34 -23.55 -0.28 -16.28
CA ASN A 34 -23.29 1.07 -16.75
C ASN A 34 -22.33 1.79 -15.81
N TRP A 35 -21.31 2.43 -16.40
CA TRP A 35 -20.27 3.11 -15.64
C TRP A 35 -20.16 4.58 -16.06
N ARG A 36 -20.26 5.48 -15.07
CA ARG A 36 -20.01 6.91 -15.22
C ARG A 36 -18.56 7.22 -14.85
N LEU A 37 -17.86 7.91 -15.74
CA LEU A 37 -16.49 8.38 -15.51
C LEU A 37 -16.49 9.80 -14.90
N ASP A 38 -15.70 9.99 -13.84
CA ASP A 38 -15.37 11.29 -13.25
C ASP A 38 -13.85 11.54 -13.30
N GLY A 39 -13.45 12.79 -13.56
CA GLY A 39 -12.06 13.20 -13.78
C GLY A 39 -11.75 13.71 -15.20
N PRO A 40 -10.46 13.89 -15.56
CA PRO A 40 -9.29 13.63 -14.72
C PRO A 40 -9.17 14.62 -13.55
N HIS A 41 -8.99 14.09 -12.35
CA HIS A 41 -8.44 14.85 -11.22
C HIS A 41 -6.91 14.91 -11.37
N PHE A 42 -6.28 15.99 -10.92
CA PHE A 42 -4.82 16.18 -11.00
C PHE A 42 -4.24 16.00 -12.42
N ARG A 43 -4.90 16.57 -13.42
CA ARG A 43 -4.51 16.43 -14.84
C ARG A 43 -3.01 16.67 -15.04
N GLY A 44 -2.34 15.67 -15.63
CA GLY A 44 -0.90 15.73 -15.94
C GLY A 44 0.03 15.32 -14.80
N GLN A 45 -0.50 15.04 -13.60
CA GLN A 45 0.26 14.48 -12.48
C GLN A 45 0.11 12.96 -12.43
N SER A 46 1.15 12.26 -12.01
CA SER A 46 1.08 10.81 -11.80
C SER A 46 0.43 10.51 -10.47
N ILE A 47 -0.40 9.47 -10.42
CA ILE A 47 -1.10 9.01 -9.23
C ILE A 47 -0.67 7.58 -8.95
N TYR A 48 0.09 7.39 -7.87
CA TYR A 48 0.72 6.10 -7.55
C TYR A 48 -0.11 5.27 -6.59
N ALA A 49 -0.88 5.92 -5.71
CA ALA A 49 -1.77 5.25 -4.77
C ALA A 49 -3.04 6.07 -4.59
N LEU A 50 -4.17 5.37 -4.47
CA LEU A 50 -5.44 5.91 -4.06
C LEU A 50 -5.96 5.05 -2.90
N ALA A 51 -6.56 5.69 -1.91
CA ALA A 51 -7.23 5.02 -0.82
C ALA A 51 -8.56 5.71 -0.51
N PHE A 52 -9.49 4.94 0.01
CA PHE A 52 -10.78 5.44 0.49
C PHE A 52 -10.95 5.01 1.95
N ASP A 53 -11.45 5.94 2.76
CA ASP A 53 -11.71 5.75 4.17
C ASP A 53 -13.11 6.26 4.52
N ASP A 54 -14.01 5.32 4.82
CA ASP A 54 -15.38 5.53 5.25
C ASP A 54 -15.59 5.35 6.76
N ARG A 55 -14.50 5.10 7.50
CA ARG A 55 -14.56 4.93 8.95
C ARG A 55 -15.03 6.23 9.59
N ASP A 56 -15.77 6.11 10.69
CA ASP A 56 -16.32 7.25 11.43
C ASP A 56 -17.23 8.16 10.57
N GLY A 57 -17.94 7.56 9.59
CA GLY A 57 -18.90 8.27 8.73
C GLY A 57 -18.25 9.24 7.74
N ARG A 58 -16.92 9.14 7.54
CA ARG A 58 -16.18 9.96 6.58
C ARG A 58 -16.43 9.48 5.16
N SER A 59 -16.03 10.29 4.20
CA SER A 59 -15.93 9.89 2.78
C SER A 59 -14.59 10.37 2.24
N ARG A 60 -13.54 9.98 2.97
CA ARG A 60 -12.20 10.51 2.74
C ARG A 60 -11.50 9.73 1.64
N THR A 61 -11.26 10.37 0.51
CA THR A 61 -10.39 9.86 -0.55
C THR A 61 -9.00 10.47 -0.42
N LEU A 62 -7.98 9.63 -0.43
CA LEU A 62 -6.57 10.00 -0.38
C LEU A 62 -5.90 9.65 -1.71
N ALA A 63 -5.04 10.54 -2.21
CA ALA A 63 -4.29 10.36 -3.45
C ALA A 63 -2.81 10.70 -3.25
N ALA A 64 -1.93 9.77 -3.60
CA ALA A 64 -0.50 10.02 -3.72
C ALA A 64 -0.20 10.63 -5.09
N THR A 65 -0.15 11.96 -5.15
CA THR A 65 0.19 12.70 -6.36
C THR A 65 1.69 12.86 -6.51
N GLN A 66 2.19 12.90 -7.75
CA GLN A 66 3.58 13.18 -8.09
C GLN A 66 3.64 14.22 -9.21
N SER A 67 4.46 15.26 -9.01
CA SER A 67 4.65 16.33 -9.99
C SER A 67 6.05 16.91 -9.96
N MET A 68 6.49 17.51 -11.07
CA MET A 68 7.80 18.17 -11.14
C MET A 68 7.94 19.43 -10.27
N HIS A 69 6.82 20.02 -9.82
CA HIS A 69 6.81 21.24 -9.04
C HIS A 69 6.83 20.97 -7.54
N TRP A 70 6.04 19.99 -7.09
CA TRP A 70 5.78 19.73 -5.67
C TRP A 70 6.41 18.43 -5.18
N GLY A 71 6.98 17.63 -6.06
CA GLY A 71 7.37 16.26 -5.72
C GLY A 71 6.14 15.42 -5.36
N SER A 72 6.38 14.39 -4.54
CA SER A 72 5.35 13.46 -4.10
C SER A 72 4.64 14.00 -2.86
N THR A 73 3.30 14.06 -2.92
CA THR A 73 2.46 14.58 -1.84
C THR A 73 1.23 13.71 -1.65
N VAL A 74 0.66 13.75 -0.43
CA VAL A 74 -0.67 13.20 -0.17
C VAL A 74 -1.69 14.32 -0.38
N ARG A 75 -2.74 14.02 -1.13
CA ARG A 75 -3.92 14.89 -1.30
C ARG A 75 -5.12 14.18 -0.71
N SER A 76 -5.98 14.92 -0.02
CA SER A 76 -7.20 14.38 0.58
C SER A 76 -8.43 15.14 0.09
N SER A 77 -9.55 14.45 0.03
CA SER A 77 -10.86 14.99 -0.31
C SER A 77 -11.91 14.29 0.54
N ASP A 78 -12.85 15.05 1.10
CA ASP A 78 -13.98 14.50 1.86
C ASP A 78 -15.31 14.60 1.07
N ASP A 79 -15.23 14.87 -0.24
CA ASP A 79 -16.39 15.09 -1.13
C ASP A 79 -16.30 14.31 -2.45
N PHE A 80 -15.54 13.20 -2.45
CA PHE A 80 -15.25 12.37 -3.62
C PHE A 80 -14.52 13.12 -4.75
N GLY A 81 -13.54 13.94 -4.38
CA GLY A 81 -12.60 14.56 -5.31
C GLY A 81 -13.09 15.83 -5.98
N ARG A 82 -14.18 16.44 -5.51
CA ARG A 82 -14.62 17.75 -6.01
C ARG A 82 -13.70 18.85 -5.51
N THR A 83 -13.31 18.76 -4.24
CA THR A 83 -12.29 19.59 -3.64
C THR A 83 -11.18 18.72 -3.08
N TRP A 84 -9.94 19.22 -3.16
CA TRP A 84 -8.75 18.54 -2.67
C TRP A 84 -7.95 19.49 -1.79
N SER A 85 -7.34 18.94 -0.74
CA SER A 85 -6.38 19.64 0.12
C SER A 85 -5.24 20.26 -0.69
N ASP A 86 -4.54 21.26 -0.15
CA ASP A 86 -3.36 21.85 -0.79
C ASP A 86 -2.17 20.87 -0.77
N ALA A 87 -1.38 20.83 -1.84
CA ALA A 87 -0.17 20.02 -1.93
C ALA A 87 0.88 20.40 -0.89
N GLU A 88 0.95 21.67 -0.49
CA GLU A 88 1.94 22.14 0.50
C GLU A 88 1.56 21.78 1.94
N ARG A 89 0.31 21.40 2.21
CA ARG A 89 -0.19 21.23 3.58
C ARG A 89 0.11 19.84 4.16
N GLN A 90 0.08 18.80 3.34
CA GLN A 90 0.09 17.38 3.77
C GLN A 90 1.40 16.70 3.36
N ASN A 91 2.50 17.09 4.01
CA ASN A 91 3.83 16.67 3.59
C ASN A 91 4.35 15.49 4.40
N VAL A 92 4.36 14.32 3.79
CA VAL A 92 5.21 13.21 4.20
C VAL A 92 6.67 13.65 3.99
N ARG A 93 7.45 13.79 5.08
CA ARG A 93 8.85 14.24 5.01
C ARG A 93 9.71 13.43 5.95
N PHE A 94 10.86 13.00 5.47
CA PHE A 94 11.87 12.39 6.32
C PHE A 94 12.40 13.41 7.35
N PRO A 95 12.79 12.95 8.55
CA PRO A 95 13.52 13.78 9.50
C PRO A 95 14.80 14.32 8.86
N ALA A 96 15.13 15.59 9.10
CA ALA A 96 16.24 16.28 8.43
C ALA A 96 17.59 15.60 8.68
N GLU A 97 17.78 15.06 9.88
CA GLU A 97 18.95 14.31 10.33
C GLU A 97 19.18 13.00 9.58
N SER A 98 18.14 12.45 8.93
CA SER A 98 18.27 11.21 8.17
C SER A 98 19.03 11.41 6.84
N GLY A 99 19.10 12.64 6.34
CA GLY A 99 19.66 12.94 5.02
C GLY A 99 18.86 12.38 3.84
N LEU A 100 17.67 11.84 4.09
CA LEU A 100 16.79 11.25 3.07
C LEU A 100 15.80 12.28 2.53
N ALA A 101 15.42 12.10 1.27
CA ALA A 101 14.37 12.87 0.63
C ALA A 101 13.30 11.92 0.10
N LEU A 102 12.03 12.31 0.24
CA LEU A 102 10.91 11.58 -0.32
C LEU A 102 10.98 11.66 -1.85
N ASN A 103 11.07 10.50 -2.50
CA ASN A 103 10.96 10.39 -3.94
C ASN A 103 9.50 10.15 -4.35
N GLN A 104 8.88 9.11 -3.78
CA GLN A 104 7.56 8.64 -4.20
C GLN A 104 6.77 8.01 -3.05
N ILE A 105 5.46 8.28 -2.98
CA ILE A 105 4.53 7.53 -2.12
C ILE A 105 3.91 6.41 -2.96
N TRP A 106 4.11 5.16 -2.53
CA TRP A 106 3.75 3.95 -3.27
C TRP A 106 2.47 3.29 -2.75
N GLN A 107 2.11 3.51 -1.49
CA GLN A 107 0.93 2.92 -0.87
C GLN A 107 0.34 3.87 0.16
N ILE A 108 -0.98 3.95 0.22
CA ILE A 108 -1.72 4.57 1.32
C ILE A 108 -2.66 3.50 1.87
N ARG A 109 -2.64 3.28 3.19
CA ARG A 109 -3.44 2.27 3.87
C ARG A 109 -4.17 2.89 5.05
N PRO A 110 -5.51 3.01 4.99
CA PRO A 110 -6.29 3.28 6.19
C PRO A 110 -6.01 2.26 7.28
N GLY A 111 -6.01 2.71 8.53
CA GLY A 111 -5.86 1.90 9.73
C GLY A 111 -6.97 0.84 9.90
N ARG A 112 -7.03 0.22 11.07
CA ARG A 112 -8.07 -0.76 11.41
C ARG A 112 -9.43 -0.09 11.58
N LYS A 113 -10.49 -0.91 11.66
CA LYS A 113 -11.89 -0.43 11.73
C LYS A 113 -12.13 0.49 12.94
N ASP A 114 -11.47 0.22 14.05
CA ASP A 114 -11.54 0.90 15.34
C ASP A 114 -10.48 2.01 15.52
N GLU A 115 -9.70 2.30 14.48
CA GLU A 115 -8.65 3.32 14.47
C GLU A 115 -8.98 4.47 13.49
N PRO A 116 -10.13 5.15 13.63
CA PRO A 116 -10.49 6.23 12.71
C PRO A 116 -9.44 7.35 12.77
N GLY A 117 -9.08 7.88 11.60
CA GLY A 117 -8.01 8.88 11.48
C GLY A 117 -6.59 8.28 11.45
N VAL A 118 -6.39 7.02 11.82
CA VAL A 118 -5.10 6.36 11.62
C VAL A 118 -4.93 6.00 10.14
N LEU A 119 -3.81 6.41 9.55
CA LEU A 119 -3.40 6.07 8.20
C LEU A 119 -1.91 5.70 8.19
N TYR A 120 -1.53 4.86 7.24
CA TYR A 120 -0.14 4.55 6.95
C TYR A 120 0.18 4.84 5.49
N CYS A 121 1.42 5.23 5.20
CA CYS A 121 1.91 5.25 3.84
C CYS A 121 3.30 4.66 3.70
N GLY A 122 3.47 3.92 2.61
CA GLY A 122 4.73 3.32 2.20
C GLY A 122 5.37 4.15 1.12
N VAL A 123 6.65 4.46 1.27
CA VAL A 123 7.34 5.42 0.40
C VAL A 123 8.61 4.86 -0.23
N GLU A 124 9.25 5.71 -1.05
CA GLU A 124 10.57 5.55 -1.62
C GLU A 124 11.45 6.76 -1.26
N PRO A 125 12.69 6.56 -0.78
CA PRO A 125 13.30 5.28 -0.40
C PRO A 125 12.51 4.57 0.71
N ALA A 126 12.45 3.24 0.68
CA ALA A 126 11.56 2.41 1.49
C ALA A 126 11.49 2.85 2.95
N ALA A 127 10.37 3.43 3.37
CA ALA A 127 10.09 3.76 4.75
C ALA A 127 8.59 3.73 4.98
N LEU A 128 8.20 3.56 6.25
CA LEU A 128 6.81 3.58 6.68
C LEU A 128 6.55 4.89 7.41
N PHE A 129 5.48 5.57 7.04
CA PHE A 129 4.96 6.72 7.75
C PHE A 129 3.57 6.42 8.28
N GLU A 130 3.20 7.09 9.36
CA GLU A 130 1.88 7.02 9.97
C GLU A 130 1.31 8.42 10.19
N SER A 131 0.00 8.49 10.25
CA SER A 131 -0.78 9.67 10.61
C SER A 131 -1.88 9.23 11.57
N HIS A 132 -2.23 10.08 12.53
CA HIS A 132 -3.28 9.85 13.53
C HIS A 132 -4.40 10.89 13.46
N ASP A 133 -4.40 11.74 12.43
CA ASP A 133 -5.36 12.84 12.22
C ASP A 133 -6.02 12.81 10.84
N GLY A 134 -6.03 11.63 10.21
CA GLY A 134 -6.61 11.41 8.90
C GLY A 134 -5.77 11.93 7.74
N GLY A 135 -4.47 12.07 7.93
CA GLY A 135 -3.50 12.39 6.88
C GLY A 135 -3.10 13.86 6.81
N ASP A 136 -3.43 14.65 7.84
CA ASP A 136 -3.01 16.05 7.93
C ASP A 136 -1.55 16.16 8.35
N ASN A 137 -1.13 15.36 9.33
CA ASN A 137 0.26 15.27 9.77
C ASN A 137 0.77 13.83 9.67
N TRP A 138 2.04 13.69 9.28
CA TRP A 138 2.70 12.40 9.07
C TRP A 138 4.00 12.33 9.86
N SER A 139 4.23 11.20 10.53
CA SER A 139 5.47 10.88 11.24
C SER A 139 6.08 9.60 10.68
N VAL A 140 7.41 9.54 10.60
CA VAL A 140 8.09 8.31 10.18
C VAL A 140 8.05 7.29 11.32
N VAL A 141 7.84 6.02 10.97
CA VAL A 141 7.92 4.91 11.94
C VAL A 141 9.40 4.60 12.17
N GLN A 142 9.94 5.17 13.26
CA GLN A 142 11.37 5.21 13.54
C GLN A 142 12.01 3.82 13.63
N GLY A 143 11.32 2.82 14.21
CA GLY A 143 11.86 1.47 14.35
C GLY A 143 12.19 0.79 13.02
N LEU A 144 11.49 1.13 11.93
CA LEU A 144 11.84 0.66 10.59
C LEU A 144 12.95 1.51 9.96
N LEU A 145 12.93 2.83 10.20
CA LEU A 145 13.94 3.75 9.69
C LEU A 145 15.33 3.42 10.25
N ASP A 146 15.41 2.98 11.50
CA ASP A 146 16.67 2.62 12.18
C ASP A 146 17.06 1.15 12.01
N HIS A 147 16.25 0.36 11.30
CA HIS A 147 16.49 -1.07 11.14
C HIS A 147 17.83 -1.33 10.45
N GLU A 148 18.64 -2.25 10.99
CA GLU A 148 20.02 -2.49 10.52
C GLU A 148 20.11 -2.95 9.05
N HIS A 149 19.10 -3.65 8.53
CA HIS A 149 19.04 -4.06 7.12
C HIS A 149 18.81 -2.88 6.17
N ARG A 150 18.30 -1.74 6.65
CA ARG A 150 17.92 -0.59 5.80
C ARG A 150 19.04 -0.15 4.87
N THR A 151 20.24 0.00 5.41
CA THR A 151 21.41 0.49 4.66
C THR A 151 21.90 -0.52 3.62
N LYS A 152 21.42 -1.76 3.68
CA LYS A 152 21.76 -2.86 2.78
C LYS A 152 20.68 -3.10 1.72
N TRP A 153 19.47 -2.58 1.90
CA TRP A 153 18.42 -2.68 0.88
C TRP A 153 18.84 -2.00 -0.42
N GLN A 154 18.53 -2.64 -1.54
CA GLN A 154 18.87 -2.16 -2.86
C GLN A 154 17.60 -1.88 -3.66
N PRO A 155 17.56 -0.82 -4.48
CA PRO A 155 16.41 -0.56 -5.34
C PRO A 155 16.26 -1.65 -6.40
N GLY A 156 15.00 -1.99 -6.71
CA GLY A 156 14.68 -2.76 -7.92
C GLY A 156 14.51 -1.84 -9.13
N GLY A 157 14.00 -2.38 -10.24
CA GLY A 157 13.73 -1.59 -11.46
C GLY A 157 12.69 -0.47 -11.27
N GLY A 158 11.85 -0.57 -10.23
CA GLY A 158 10.86 0.45 -9.85
C GLY A 158 11.29 1.37 -8.71
N GLY A 159 12.56 1.33 -8.28
CA GLY A 159 13.03 2.03 -7.08
C GLY A 159 13.04 1.14 -5.83
N LEU A 160 13.37 1.74 -4.68
CA LEU A 160 13.35 1.07 -3.38
C LEU A 160 12.03 1.39 -2.68
N CYS A 161 10.98 0.63 -2.96
CA CYS A 161 9.61 1.00 -2.61
C CYS A 161 9.01 0.10 -1.52
N LEU A 162 8.43 0.73 -0.48
CA LEU A 162 7.52 0.07 0.47
C LEU A 162 6.10 0.21 -0.09
N HIS A 163 5.47 -0.91 -0.45
CA HIS A 163 4.19 -0.89 -1.18
C HIS A 163 3.07 -1.71 -0.52
N THR A 164 3.40 -2.64 0.37
CA THR A 164 2.39 -3.44 1.07
C THR A 164 2.45 -3.14 2.55
N ILE A 165 1.27 -2.91 3.14
CA ILE A 165 1.06 -2.66 4.57
C ILE A 165 -0.17 -3.47 4.97
N LEU A 166 0.03 -4.50 5.78
CA LEU A 166 -1.00 -5.38 6.31
C LEU A 166 -1.09 -5.20 7.83
N LEU A 167 -2.27 -4.84 8.31
CA LEU A 167 -2.57 -4.64 9.72
C LEU A 167 -3.29 -5.87 10.25
N ASP A 168 -2.83 -6.46 11.36
CA ASP A 168 -3.55 -7.58 11.99
C ASP A 168 -4.83 -7.08 12.65
N PRO A 169 -6.04 -7.52 12.24
CA PRO A 169 -7.28 -7.08 12.84
C PRO A 169 -7.49 -7.60 14.28
N ALA A 170 -6.76 -8.64 14.70
CA ALA A 170 -6.86 -9.24 16.03
C ALA A 170 -5.74 -8.78 16.98
N ASN A 171 -4.66 -8.18 16.46
CA ASN A 171 -3.55 -7.66 17.26
C ASN A 171 -3.13 -6.26 16.78
N PRO A 172 -3.42 -5.18 17.53
CA PRO A 172 -3.06 -3.82 17.14
C PRO A 172 -1.54 -3.61 17.04
N ASP A 173 -0.74 -4.38 17.76
CA ASP A 173 0.72 -4.27 17.75
C ASP A 173 1.37 -4.99 16.57
N ARG A 174 0.63 -5.86 15.86
CA ARG A 174 1.15 -6.59 14.70
C ARG A 174 0.86 -5.89 13.39
N MET A 175 1.92 -5.69 12.61
CA MET A 175 1.86 -5.22 11.22
C MET A 175 2.92 -5.95 10.39
N LEU A 176 2.57 -6.25 9.14
CA LEU A 176 3.49 -6.79 8.14
C LEU A 176 3.60 -5.83 6.97
N ILE A 177 4.81 -5.59 6.49
CA ILE A 177 5.11 -4.75 5.33
C ILE A 177 5.90 -5.53 4.27
N ALA A 178 5.85 -5.08 3.03
CA ALA A 178 6.72 -5.60 1.98
C ALA A 178 7.43 -4.48 1.21
N ILE A 179 8.69 -4.76 0.89
CA ILE A 179 9.64 -3.84 0.24
C ILE A 179 10.23 -4.49 -1.02
N SER A 180 10.28 -3.73 -2.12
CA SER A 180 10.95 -4.11 -3.37
C SER A 180 12.19 -3.22 -3.59
N THR A 181 13.43 -3.71 -3.47
CA THR A 181 13.84 -5.01 -2.91
C THR A 181 14.27 -4.85 -1.45
N GLY A 182 13.92 -5.84 -0.63
CA GLY A 182 14.15 -5.83 0.81
C GLY A 182 13.45 -7.00 1.47
N GLY A 183 12.28 -7.39 0.94
CA GLY A 183 11.51 -8.52 1.39
C GLY A 183 10.36 -8.10 2.31
N VAL A 184 9.86 -9.07 3.06
CA VAL A 184 8.81 -8.91 4.06
C VAL A 184 9.42 -8.65 5.42
N TYR A 185 8.83 -7.71 6.15
CA TYR A 185 9.15 -7.43 7.54
C TYR A 185 7.88 -7.40 8.38
N ARG A 186 7.98 -7.84 9.63
CA ARG A 186 6.87 -7.84 10.59
C ARG A 186 7.30 -7.18 11.89
N THR A 187 6.41 -6.41 12.48
CA THR A 187 6.49 -5.92 13.86
C THR A 187 5.45 -6.63 14.72
N GLU A 188 5.73 -6.77 16.00
CA GLU A 188 4.83 -7.31 17.03
C GLU A 188 4.66 -6.30 18.19
N ASP A 189 5.16 -5.08 18.04
CA ASP A 189 5.23 -4.06 19.10
C ASP A 189 4.82 -2.65 18.62
N GLY A 190 3.98 -2.59 17.58
CA GLY A 190 3.45 -1.34 17.02
C GLY A 190 4.47 -0.57 16.20
N GLY A 191 5.48 -1.24 15.64
CA GLY A 191 6.48 -0.64 14.74
C GLY A 191 7.75 -0.14 15.44
N LYS A 192 7.93 -0.43 16.73
CA LYS A 192 9.15 -0.07 17.49
C LYS A 192 10.34 -0.94 17.09
N SER A 193 10.08 -2.21 16.79
CA SER A 193 11.06 -3.14 16.23
C SER A 193 10.44 -3.95 15.09
N TRP A 194 11.30 -4.44 14.19
CA TRP A 194 10.91 -5.19 13.02
C TRP A 194 11.82 -6.41 12.86
N SER A 195 11.28 -7.48 12.28
CA SER A 195 12.04 -8.67 11.95
C SER A 195 11.75 -9.11 10.52
N ALA A 196 12.77 -9.57 9.81
CA ALA A 196 12.63 -10.12 8.48
C ALA A 196 11.77 -11.41 8.51
N ARG A 197 10.93 -11.59 7.49
CA ARG A 197 9.95 -12.67 7.37
C ARG A 197 9.96 -13.28 5.97
N ASN A 198 11.14 -13.75 5.56
CA ASN A 198 11.39 -14.24 4.20
C ASN A 198 11.76 -15.73 4.12
N HIS A 199 11.62 -16.47 5.22
CA HIS A 199 11.99 -17.89 5.24
C HIS A 199 11.15 -18.68 4.22
N GLY A 200 11.83 -19.33 3.27
CA GLY A 200 11.19 -20.04 2.16
C GLY A 200 10.90 -19.19 0.92
N VAL A 201 11.13 -17.87 0.94
CA VAL A 201 10.91 -16.98 -0.21
C VAL A 201 12.21 -16.80 -1.01
N ARG A 202 12.19 -17.18 -2.29
CA ARG A 202 13.40 -17.14 -3.11
C ARG A 202 13.77 -15.74 -3.60
N ALA A 203 15.06 -15.46 -3.71
CA ALA A 203 15.64 -14.29 -4.38
C ALA A 203 16.56 -14.76 -5.52
N GLN A 204 15.98 -15.12 -6.67
CA GLN A 204 16.69 -15.78 -7.77
C GLN A 204 17.90 -14.98 -8.32
N PHE A 205 17.86 -13.67 -8.17
CA PHE A 205 18.87 -12.72 -8.64
C PHE A 205 20.06 -12.56 -7.67
N LEU A 206 19.98 -13.09 -6.45
CA LEU A 206 21.06 -13.04 -5.46
C LEU A 206 21.91 -14.32 -5.48
N PRO A 207 23.17 -14.28 -5.00
CA PRO A 207 24.01 -15.48 -4.90
C PRO A 207 23.40 -16.57 -4.01
N ASP A 208 23.01 -16.19 -2.78
CA ASP A 208 22.13 -17.00 -1.95
C ASP A 208 20.70 -16.86 -2.46
N LYS A 209 20.04 -18.00 -2.72
CA LYS A 209 18.69 -18.04 -3.28
C LYS A 209 17.61 -17.91 -2.22
N HIS A 210 17.93 -18.12 -0.94
CA HIS A 210 16.99 -17.94 0.17
C HIS A 210 17.62 -17.11 1.30
N PRO A 211 18.06 -15.88 1.00
CA PRO A 211 18.67 -15.01 2.00
C PRO A 211 17.62 -14.55 3.01
N GLU A 212 18.07 -14.10 4.17
CA GLU A 212 17.19 -13.55 5.21
C GLU A 212 16.37 -12.34 4.72
N PHE A 213 16.95 -11.52 3.84
CA PHE A 213 16.32 -10.33 3.25
C PHE A 213 16.86 -10.06 1.84
N GLY A 214 16.21 -9.12 1.14
CA GLY A 214 16.60 -8.71 -0.21
C GLY A 214 15.70 -9.27 -1.31
N GLN A 215 14.65 -10.01 -0.97
CA GLN A 215 13.62 -10.45 -1.91
C GLN A 215 12.94 -9.25 -2.60
N CYS A 216 12.49 -9.47 -3.83
CA CYS A 216 11.74 -8.49 -4.62
C CYS A 216 10.25 -8.84 -4.56
N VAL A 217 9.61 -8.56 -3.42
CA VAL A 217 8.21 -8.93 -3.15
C VAL A 217 7.29 -7.99 -3.89
N HIS A 218 6.38 -8.46 -4.74
CA HIS A 218 5.52 -7.58 -5.52
C HIS A 218 4.19 -7.25 -4.84
N LYS A 219 3.59 -8.20 -4.11
CA LYS A 219 2.37 -7.97 -3.34
C LYS A 219 2.22 -9.00 -2.24
N VAL A 220 1.71 -8.60 -1.08
CA VAL A 220 1.20 -9.50 -0.04
C VAL A 220 -0.24 -9.15 0.25
N VAL A 221 -1.09 -10.15 0.46
CA VAL A 221 -2.50 -9.97 0.82
C VAL A 221 -2.89 -10.93 1.95
N HIS A 222 -3.89 -10.53 2.74
CA HIS A 222 -4.53 -11.37 3.74
C HIS A 222 -6.04 -11.21 3.68
N HIS A 223 -6.77 -12.16 4.25
CA HIS A 223 -8.22 -12.06 4.44
C HIS A 223 -8.54 -11.78 5.92
N PRO A 224 -9.43 -10.81 6.23
CA PRO A 224 -9.68 -10.41 7.63
C PRO A 224 -10.31 -11.52 8.49
N SER A 225 -11.01 -12.50 7.90
CA SER A 225 -11.57 -13.64 8.64
C SER A 225 -10.54 -14.74 8.97
N ARG A 226 -9.35 -14.68 8.37
CA ARG A 226 -8.26 -15.65 8.56
C ARG A 226 -6.91 -14.94 8.39
N PRO A 227 -6.61 -13.95 9.26
CA PRO A 227 -5.56 -12.98 8.99
C PRO A 227 -4.14 -13.57 9.09
N GLU A 228 -3.97 -14.72 9.76
CA GLU A 228 -2.71 -15.46 9.82
C GLU A 228 -2.30 -16.10 8.50
N ARG A 229 -3.28 -16.38 7.62
CA ARG A 229 -3.06 -16.88 6.28
C ARG A 229 -2.84 -15.72 5.33
N ILE A 230 -1.64 -15.67 4.77
CA ILE A 230 -1.21 -14.62 3.85
C ILE A 230 -0.64 -15.21 2.57
N PHE A 231 -0.87 -14.52 1.46
CA PHE A 231 -0.38 -14.89 0.14
C PHE A 231 0.55 -13.83 -0.39
N LEU A 232 1.60 -14.26 -1.08
CA LEU A 232 2.67 -13.40 -1.57
C LEU A 232 2.95 -13.70 -3.04
N GLN A 233 2.83 -12.67 -3.88
CA GLN A 233 3.43 -12.66 -5.22
C GLN A 233 4.84 -12.09 -5.08
N ASN A 234 5.85 -12.91 -5.36
CA ASN A 234 7.25 -12.48 -5.41
C ASN A 234 7.64 -12.22 -6.86
N HIS A 235 8.80 -11.60 -7.11
CA HIS A 235 9.36 -11.54 -8.46
C HIS A 235 9.57 -12.93 -9.05
N TRP A 236 9.81 -13.94 -8.22
CA TRP A 236 9.74 -15.33 -8.63
C TRP A 236 8.98 -16.13 -7.58
N GLY A 237 7.82 -16.66 -7.94
CA GLY A 237 7.06 -17.60 -7.11
C GLY A 237 5.80 -16.98 -6.52
N LEU A 238 4.85 -17.87 -6.24
CA LEU A 238 3.63 -17.60 -5.51
C LEU A 238 3.75 -18.34 -4.19
N TYR A 239 3.58 -17.64 -3.05
CA TYR A 239 3.79 -18.24 -1.74
C TYR A 239 2.55 -18.10 -0.85
N ARG A 240 2.40 -19.04 0.07
CA ARG A 240 1.46 -18.97 1.19
C ARG A 240 2.21 -19.12 2.51
N SER A 241 1.84 -18.31 3.49
CA SER A 241 2.17 -18.53 4.90
C SER A 241 0.86 -18.70 5.68
N ASP A 242 0.89 -19.52 6.72
CA ASP A 242 -0.21 -19.77 7.65
C ASP A 242 0.11 -19.24 9.07
N ASP A 243 1.18 -18.44 9.19
CA ASP A 243 1.81 -18.02 10.43
C ASP A 243 2.38 -16.59 10.32
N TRP A 244 1.65 -15.69 9.64
CA TRP A 244 2.04 -14.28 9.49
C TRP A 244 3.47 -14.07 8.93
N GLY A 245 3.87 -14.92 8.00
CA GLY A 245 5.14 -14.85 7.28
C GLY A 245 6.34 -15.47 8.01
N ASP A 246 6.13 -16.20 9.11
CA ASP A 246 7.22 -16.93 9.77
C ASP A 246 7.76 -18.03 8.84
N ASN A 247 6.88 -18.75 8.11
CA ASN A 247 7.26 -19.74 7.12
C ASN A 247 6.43 -19.62 5.83
N TRP A 248 7.11 -19.48 4.69
CA TRP A 248 6.49 -19.42 3.38
C TRP A 248 6.65 -20.74 2.62
N HIS A 249 5.55 -21.16 1.99
CA HIS A 249 5.49 -22.35 1.15
C HIS A 249 5.22 -21.91 -0.29
N ASP A 250 6.03 -22.36 -1.24
CA ASP A 250 5.76 -22.16 -2.66
C ASP A 250 4.48 -22.92 -3.05
N ILE A 251 3.53 -22.21 -3.63
CA ILE A 251 2.23 -22.70 -4.07
C ILE A 251 2.02 -22.52 -5.57
N ALA A 252 3.08 -22.20 -6.33
CA ALA A 252 2.97 -21.99 -7.78
C ALA A 252 2.42 -23.22 -8.52
N ASN A 253 2.50 -24.44 -7.96
CA ASN A 253 1.70 -25.64 -8.32
C ASN A 253 1.22 -25.75 -9.79
N GLY A 254 2.15 -25.65 -10.75
CA GLY A 254 1.85 -25.83 -12.17
C GLY A 254 1.14 -24.65 -12.86
N VAL A 255 1.14 -23.45 -12.26
CA VAL A 255 0.70 -22.25 -12.98
C VAL A 255 1.59 -22.01 -14.21
N PRO A 256 1.04 -21.51 -15.33
CA PRO A 256 1.83 -21.27 -16.55
C PRO A 256 2.96 -20.26 -16.38
N SER A 257 2.87 -19.37 -15.38
CA SER A 257 3.89 -18.39 -15.01
C SER A 257 3.80 -18.14 -13.51
N ASP A 258 4.94 -18.18 -12.82
CA ASP A 258 5.06 -17.85 -11.40
C ASP A 258 5.58 -16.41 -11.15
N PHE A 259 5.68 -15.62 -12.23
CA PHE A 259 5.92 -14.19 -12.23
C PHE A 259 4.60 -13.43 -12.43
N GLY A 260 4.38 -12.40 -11.60
CA GLY A 260 3.23 -11.50 -11.63
C GLY A 260 3.47 -10.32 -10.70
N PHE A 261 2.54 -9.36 -10.62
CA PHE A 261 2.68 -8.20 -9.73
C PHE A 261 1.51 -8.05 -8.76
N ALA A 262 0.29 -7.98 -9.31
CA ALA A 262 -0.91 -7.78 -8.52
C ALA A 262 -1.34 -9.09 -7.85
N MET A 263 -2.01 -8.95 -6.71
CA MET A 263 -2.70 -10.03 -6.02
C MET A 263 -3.87 -9.44 -5.24
N LEU A 264 -5.01 -10.14 -5.19
CA LEU A 264 -6.22 -9.73 -4.47
C LEU A 264 -6.87 -10.93 -3.78
N MET A 265 -7.35 -10.74 -2.54
CA MET A 265 -8.18 -11.72 -1.86
C MET A 265 -9.65 -11.55 -2.25
N HIS A 266 -10.37 -12.66 -2.40
CA HIS A 266 -11.82 -12.63 -2.47
C HIS A 266 -12.39 -12.08 -1.14
N PRO A 267 -13.32 -11.11 -1.14
CA PRO A 267 -13.74 -10.40 0.08
C PRO A 267 -14.58 -11.23 1.06
N HIS A 268 -15.04 -12.41 0.64
CA HIS A 268 -15.89 -13.29 1.45
C HIS A 268 -15.36 -14.73 1.51
N ASP A 269 -14.17 -14.99 0.97
CA ASP A 269 -13.59 -16.33 0.95
C ASP A 269 -12.08 -16.22 1.17
N ALA A 270 -11.64 -16.67 2.34
CA ALA A 270 -10.23 -16.63 2.74
C ALA A 270 -9.35 -17.63 1.97
N GLU A 271 -9.93 -18.52 1.18
CA GLU A 271 -9.23 -19.55 0.40
C GLU A 271 -9.06 -19.17 -1.07
N THR A 272 -9.68 -18.07 -1.52
CA THR A 272 -9.62 -17.62 -2.91
C THR A 272 -8.77 -16.36 -3.05
N VAL A 273 -7.73 -16.46 -3.88
CA VAL A 273 -6.81 -15.38 -4.26
C VAL A 273 -6.70 -15.27 -5.78
N PHE A 274 -6.63 -14.04 -6.30
CA PHE A 274 -6.47 -13.71 -7.72
C PHE A 274 -5.14 -13.02 -7.98
#